data_AF-A0AAW7B352-F1
#
_entry.id   AF-A0AAW7B352-F1
#
_cell.length_a   1.000
_cell.length_b   1.000
_cell.length_c   1.000
_cell.angle_alpha   90.00
_cell.angle_beta   90.00
_cell.angle_gamma   90.00
#
_symmetry.space_group_name_H-M   'P 1'
#
loop_
_entity.id
_entity.type
_entity.pdbx_description
1 polymer ?
#
loop_
_entity_poly.entity_id
_entity_poly.type
_entity_poly.pdbx_seq_one_letter_code
_entity_poly.pdbx_strand_id
1 'polypeptide(L)' 'MTPYRHRFDFDIGYLIKSPCRECADKELFPDCINTCLLLDRIHTALSNSVSCSKSGSSLEPYAVFNAVGEDK' A
#
# COMPACT_ATOMS: atom_id res chain seq x y z
N MET A 1 -23.07 -22.35 5.66
CA MET A 1 -22.17 -21.21 5.45
C MET A 1 -20.75 -21.76 5.34
N THR A 2 -20.24 -21.94 4.13
CA THR A 2 -18.89 -22.48 3.90
C THR A 2 -17.84 -21.44 4.31
N PRO A 3 -16.82 -21.79 5.11
CA PRO A 3 -15.80 -20.84 5.51
C PRO A 3 -14.97 -20.43 4.29
N TYR A 4 -14.97 -19.13 3.98
CA TYR A 4 -14.14 -18.55 2.93
C TYR A 4 -12.65 -18.81 3.26
N ARG A 5 -12.05 -19.81 2.61
CA ARG A 5 -10.62 -20.13 2.71
C ARG A 5 -9.83 -19.41 1.63
N HIS A 6 -9.86 -18.08 1.63
CA HIS A 6 -8.92 -17.29 0.84
C HIS A 6 -7.93 -16.62 1.79
N ARG A 7 -6.91 -17.40 2.18
CA ARG A 7 -5.68 -16.83 2.72
C ARG A 7 -4.95 -16.22 1.53
N PHE A 8 -5.18 -14.93 1.33
CA PHE A 8 -4.38 -14.14 0.40
C PHE A 8 -3.03 -13.86 1.06
N ASP A 9 -2.06 -14.74 0.84
CA ASP A 9 -0.65 -14.48 1.16
C ASP A 9 -0.05 -13.64 0.02
N PHE A 10 0.03 -12.33 0.20
CA PHE A 10 0.70 -11.45 -0.75
C PHE A 10 1.93 -10.81 -0.10
N ASP A 11 3.09 -11.42 -0.29
CA ASP A 11 4.39 -10.78 -0.04
C ASP A 11 4.75 -9.88 -1.24
N ILE A 12 4.39 -8.60 -1.18
CA ILE A 12 4.71 -7.60 -2.24
C ILE A 12 6.18 -7.16 -2.17
N GLY A 13 6.84 -7.41 -1.04
CA GLY A 13 8.18 -6.91 -0.73
C GLY A 13 8.17 -5.55 -0.03
N TYR A 14 9.36 -5.00 0.20
CA TYR A 14 9.55 -3.72 0.89
C TYR A 14 10.52 -2.82 0.12
N LEU A 15 10.40 -1.51 0.32
CA LEU A 15 11.34 -0.54 -0.23
C LEU A 15 12.62 -0.53 0.63
N ILE A 16 13.77 -0.84 0.03
CA ILE A 16 15.08 -0.79 0.70
C ILE A 16 15.49 0.68 0.96
N LYS A 17 15.08 1.61 0.10
CA LYS A 17 15.27 3.05 0.25
C LYS A 17 14.12 3.84 -0.39
N SER A 18 13.90 5.07 0.07
CA SER A 18 12.89 5.95 -0.55
C SER A 18 13.26 6.25 -2.01
N PRO A 19 12.32 6.11 -2.97
CA PRO A 19 12.55 6.42 -4.39
C PRO A 19 12.94 7.88 -4.61
N CYS A 20 12.57 8.78 -3.68
CA CYS A 20 12.85 10.21 -3.76
C CYS A 20 14.15 10.62 -3.03
N ARG A 21 14.88 9.67 -2.42
CA ARG A 21 16.09 9.99 -1.62
C ARG A 21 17.22 10.58 -2.46
N GLU A 22 17.43 10.04 -3.66
CA GLU A 22 18.48 10.41 -4.62
C GLU A 22 17.90 10.88 -5.96
N CYS A 23 16.65 11.38 -5.94
CA CYS A 23 15.99 11.84 -7.15
C CYS A 23 16.68 13.10 -7.70
N ALA A 24 16.99 13.10 -9.00
CA ALA A 24 17.62 14.23 -9.68
C ALA A 24 16.71 15.46 -9.73
N ASP A 25 15.40 15.25 -9.76
CA ASP A 25 14.38 16.27 -9.90
C ASP A 25 13.87 16.79 -8.54
N LYS A 26 14.65 16.66 -7.46
CA LYS A 26 14.28 17.10 -6.10
C LYS A 26 13.83 18.55 -6.03
N GLU A 27 14.42 19.42 -6.85
CA GLU A 27 14.07 20.85 -6.93
C GLU A 27 12.68 21.10 -7.52
N LEU A 28 12.12 20.11 -8.24
CA LEU A 28 10.78 20.16 -8.83
C LEU A 28 9.72 19.60 -7.89
N PHE A 29 10.06 19.31 -6.64
CA PHE A 29 9.07 18.83 -5.67
C PHE A 29 8.20 19.99 -5.20
N PRO A 30 6.86 19.82 -5.10
CA PRO A 30 6.08 18.59 -5.30
C PRO A 30 5.55 18.39 -6.73
N ASP A 31 5.79 19.33 -7.65
CA ASP A 31 5.16 19.38 -8.98
C ASP A 31 5.44 18.14 -9.84
N CYS A 32 6.58 17.48 -9.66
CA CYS A 32 6.94 16.27 -10.40
C CYS A 32 6.14 15.02 -9.99
N ILE A 33 5.33 15.06 -8.92
CA ILE A 33 4.68 13.87 -8.37
C ILE A 33 3.71 13.21 -9.36
N ASN A 34 2.97 14.02 -10.11
CA ASN A 34 1.93 13.56 -11.03
C ASN A 34 2.51 12.92 -12.30
N THR A 35 3.77 13.20 -12.61
CA THR A 35 4.48 12.67 -13.79
C THR A 35 5.54 11.63 -13.42
N CYS A 36 5.71 11.34 -12.13
CA CYS A 36 6.74 10.43 -11.64
C CYS A 36 6.37 8.96 -11.91
N LEU A 37 6.91 8.39 -12.99
CA LEU A 37 6.70 6.98 -13.37
C LEU A 37 7.10 5.97 -12.29
N LEU A 38 8.11 6.30 -11.47
CA LEU A 38 8.56 5.42 -10.40
C LEU A 38 7.53 5.32 -9.28
N LEU A 39 6.97 6.47 -8.86
CA LEU A 39 5.89 6.50 -7.87
C LEU A 39 4.62 5.85 -8.41
N ASP A 40 4.29 6.08 -9.68
CA ASP A 40 3.13 5.45 -10.34
C ASP A 40 3.20 3.92 -10.31
N ARG A 41 4.37 3.34 -10.60
CA ARG A 41 4.59 1.88 -10.51
C ARG A 41 4.44 1.36 -9.09
N ILE A 42 4.98 2.08 -8.10
CA ILE A 42 4.86 1.71 -6.69
C ILE A 42 3.40 1.75 -6.26
N HIS A 43 2.68 2.82 -6.59
CA HIS A 43 1.25 2.95 -6.29
C HIS A 43 0.43 1.86 -6.96
N THR A 44 0.71 1.54 -8.23
CA THR A 44 0.04 0.47 -8.97
C THR A 44 0.27 -0.90 -8.32
N ALA A 45 1.52 -1.20 -7.92
CA ALA A 45 1.84 -2.45 -7.25
C ALA A 45 1.11 -2.56 -5.91
N LEU A 46 1.10 -1.48 -5.12
CA LEU A 46 0.43 -1.44 -3.83
C LEU A 46 -1.10 -1.51 -3.99
N SER A 47 -1.70 -0.79 -4.95
CA SER A 47 -3.15 -0.81 -5.18
C SER A 47 -3.65 -2.19 -5.60
N ASN A 48 -2.87 -2.91 -6.41
CA ASN A 48 -3.22 -4.27 -6.85
C ASN A 48 -3.18 -5.30 -5.72
N SER A 49 -2.55 -4.97 -4.60
CA SER A 49 -2.47 -5.86 -3.44
C SER A 49 -3.55 -5.66 -2.38
N VAL A 50 -4.34 -4.58 -2.49
CA VAL A 50 -5.40 -4.30 -1.51
C VAL A 50 -6.54 -5.29 -1.74
N SER A 51 -6.65 -6.28 -0.84
CA SER A 51 -7.75 -7.25 -0.87
C SER A 51 -9.08 -6.54 -0.51
N CYS A 52 -10.03 -6.50 -1.44
CA CYS A 52 -11.37 -5.94 -1.21
C CYS A 52 -12.27 -6.83 -0.31
N SER A 53 -11.72 -7.80 0.42
CA SER A 53 -12.49 -8.81 1.16
C SER A 53 -13.21 -8.27 2.40
N LYS A 54 -13.07 -6.97 2.74
CA LYS A 54 -13.78 -6.31 3.83
C LYS A 54 -14.43 -5.03 3.34
N SER A 55 -15.73 -5.07 3.04
CA SER A 55 -16.59 -3.89 2.92
C SER A 55 -16.97 -3.39 4.33
N GLY A 56 -15.99 -2.97 5.11
CA GLY A 56 -16.22 -2.25 6.36
C GLY A 56 -16.22 -0.76 6.06
N SER A 57 -17.38 -0.15 5.92
CA SER A 57 -17.49 1.32 5.95
C SER A 57 -16.98 1.78 7.31
N SER A 58 -15.79 2.38 7.35
CA SER A 58 -15.24 2.93 8.57
C SER A 58 -15.10 4.43 8.38
N LEU A 59 -15.96 5.18 9.07
CA LEU A 59 -15.86 6.62 9.28
C LEU A 59 -14.69 6.97 10.23
N GLU A 60 -13.54 6.31 10.13
CA GLU A 60 -12.39 6.63 10.98
C GLU A 60 -11.20 7.13 10.16
N PRO A 61 -10.71 8.36 10.40
CA PRO A 61 -9.58 8.92 9.68
C PRO A 61 -8.28 8.27 10.17
N TYR A 62 -7.55 7.60 9.26
CA TYR A 62 -6.12 7.28 9.40
C TYR A 62 -5.70 6.24 10.46
N ALA A 63 -6.22 5.01 10.37
CA ALA A 63 -5.53 3.87 10.99
C ALA A 63 -5.32 2.74 9.96
N VAL A 64 -4.31 2.93 9.09
CA VAL A 64 -3.63 1.79 8.46
C VAL A 64 -2.56 1.36 9.46
N PHE A 65 -2.78 0.22 10.13
CA PHE A 65 -1.82 -0.88 10.35
C PHE A 65 -2.35 -1.85 11.43
N ASN A 66 -2.65 -3.06 10.95
CA ASN A 66 -2.80 -4.39 11.58
C ASN A 66 -2.85 -4.50 13.11
N ALA A 67 -3.99 -4.98 13.62
CA ALA A 67 -4.05 -5.79 14.84
C ALA A 67 -4.12 -7.28 14.45
N VAL A 68 -2.97 -7.94 14.44
CA VAL A 68 -2.86 -9.38 14.69
C VAL A 68 -2.44 -9.52 16.15
N GLY A 69 -3.27 -10.21 16.93
CA GLY A 69 -3.04 -10.65 18.30
C GLY A 69 -4.28 -11.46 18.69
N GLU A 70 -4.31 -12.74 18.31
CA GLU A 70 -4.01 -13.89 19.19
C GLU A 70 -5.24 -14.32 20.00
N ASP A 71 -5.98 -15.28 19.44
CA ASP A 71 -6.93 -16.11 20.17
C ASP A 71 -6.16 -17.17 20.98
N LYS A 72 -6.35 -17.15 22.31
CA LYS A 72 -6.54 -18.38 23.08
C LYS A 72 -7.60 -18.15 24.15
#